data_AF-A0A109HRS2-F1
#
_entry.id   AF-A0A109HRS2-F1
#
_cell.length_a   1.000
_cell.length_b   1.000
_cell.length_c   1.000
_cell.angle_alpha   90.00
_cell.angle_beta   90.00
_cell.angle_gamma   90.00
#
_symmetry.space_group_name_H-M   'P 1'
#
loop_
_entity.id
_entity.type
_entity.pdbx_description
1 polymer ?
#
loop_
_entity_poly.entity_id
_entity_poly.type
_entity_poly.pdbx_seq_one_letter_code
_entity_poly.pdbx_strand_id
1 'polypeptide(L)'
;MTRYLSRRKPQRNVGFSWGRVPAAGGAAITWRLFRRDYSGACHLISLTFKAETPRDEIAGRLLRARHKLRDKVDEIDLAAMGVTE
;
A
#
# COMPACT_ATOMS: atom_id res chain seq x y z
N MET A 1 -22.09 11.71 -5.41
CA MET A 1 -21.55 10.39 -5.81
C MET A 1 -20.21 10.15 -5.14
N THR A 2 -20.12 9.05 -4.41
CA THR A 2 -19.22 8.90 -3.27
C THR A 2 -17.92 8.19 -3.69
N ARG A 3 -16.93 8.98 -4.14
CA ARG A 3 -15.68 8.56 -4.79
C ARG A 3 -14.78 7.60 -4.01
N TYR A 4 -15.02 7.30 -2.74
CA TYR A 4 -14.14 6.44 -1.93
C TYR A 4 -14.45 4.94 -2.01
N LEU A 5 -15.61 4.56 -2.54
CA LEU A 5 -16.05 3.16 -2.67
C LEU A 5 -15.68 2.53 -4.01
N SER A 6 -15.26 3.32 -4.99
CA SER A 6 -15.00 2.83 -6.35
C SER A 6 -13.66 2.11 -6.45
N ARG A 7 -13.63 0.88 -6.96
CA ARG A 7 -12.41 0.09 -7.21
C ARG A 7 -11.36 0.92 -7.96
N ARG A 8 -10.15 1.03 -7.41
CA ARG A 8 -9.00 1.66 -8.10
C ARG A 8 -8.02 0.58 -8.51
N LYS A 9 -7.77 0.42 -9.82
CA LYS A 9 -6.71 -0.45 -10.33
C LYS A 9 -5.35 0.18 -9.99
N PRO A 10 -4.38 -0.58 -9.45
CA PRO A 10 -3.03 -0.06 -9.26
C PRO A 10 -2.45 0.28 -10.63
N GLN A 11 -1.86 1.47 -10.75
CA GLN A 11 -1.17 1.89 -11.96
C GLN A 11 0.12 1.06 -12.07
N ARG A 12 0.49 0.61 -13.26
CA ARG A 12 1.67 -0.23 -13.47
C ARG A 12 2.93 0.63 -13.62
N ASN A 13 3.20 1.48 -12.63
CA ASN A 13 4.39 2.34 -12.62
C ASN A 13 5.54 1.66 -11.87
N VAL A 14 6.78 2.01 -12.22
CA VAL A 14 8.04 1.49 -11.64
C VAL A 14 8.19 1.87 -10.16
N GLY A 15 7.32 2.74 -9.62
CA GLY A 15 7.36 3.20 -8.24
C GLY A 15 6.22 2.71 -7.35
N PHE A 16 5.78 3.59 -6.45
CA PHE A 16 4.68 3.33 -5.53
C PHE A 16 3.32 3.36 -6.24
N SER A 17 2.56 2.28 -6.09
CA SER A 17 1.24 2.11 -6.68
C SER A 17 0.27 1.64 -5.61
N TRP A 18 -0.99 2.04 -5.69
CA TRP A 18 -1.98 1.58 -4.72
C TRP A 18 -3.33 1.35 -5.37
N GLY A 19 -4.06 0.39 -4.81
CA GLY A 19 -5.40 0.04 -5.21
C GLY A 19 -6.28 -0.18 -4.00
N ARG A 20 -7.59 -0.21 -4.23
CA ARG A 20 -8.57 -0.56 -3.21
C ARG A 20 -9.59 -1.52 -3.79
N VAL A 21 -9.94 -2.51 -2.99
CA VAL A 21 -10.97 -3.51 -3.31
C VAL A 21 -11.98 -3.46 -2.19
N PRO A 22 -13.21 -2.99 -2.46
CA PRO A 22 -14.29 -3.23 -1.52
C PRO A 22 -14.52 -4.75 -1.42
N ALA A 23 -14.62 -5.27 -0.20
CA ALA A 23 -15.06 -6.63 0.03
C ALA A 23 -16.49 -6.81 -0.52
N ALA A 24 -16.82 -8.02 -0.96
CA ALA A 24 -18.16 -8.34 -1.41
C ALA A 24 -19.16 -8.00 -0.28
N GLY A 25 -20.15 -7.16 -0.59
CA GLY A 25 -21.13 -6.66 0.39
C GLY A 25 -20.81 -5.31 1.04
N GLY A 26 -19.69 -4.66 0.71
CA GLY A 26 -19.39 -3.28 1.14
C GLY A 26 -19.06 -3.12 2.63
N ALA A 27 -19.02 -4.21 3.40
CA ALA A 27 -18.74 -4.21 4.84
C ALA A 27 -17.27 -3.88 5.17
N ALA A 28 -16.36 -4.08 4.23
CA ALA A 28 -14.94 -3.81 4.41
C ALA A 28 -14.29 -3.28 3.13
N ILE A 29 -13.22 -2.51 3.28
CA ILE A 29 -12.40 -1.99 2.20
C ILE A 29 -10.96 -2.45 2.41
N THR A 30 -10.48 -3.27 1.48
CA THR A 30 -9.08 -3.69 1.44
C THR A 30 -8.27 -2.72 0.60
N TRP A 31 -7.37 -2.00 1.26
CA TRP A 31 -6.35 -1.16 0.64
C TRP A 31 -5.11 -1.99 0.36
N ARG A 32 -4.63 -1.93 -0.88
CA ARG A 32 -3.44 -2.66 -1.35
C ARG A 32 -2.41 -1.64 -1.80
N LEU A 33 -1.29 -1.60 -1.08
CA LEU A 33 -0.14 -0.75 -1.34
C LEU A 33 0.92 -1.62 -2.00
N PHE A 34 1.42 -1.18 -3.15
CA PHE A 34 2.44 -1.86 -3.93
C PHE A 34 3.64 -0.92 -4.05
N ARG A 35 4.84 -1.45 -3.89
CA ARG A 35 6.08 -0.73 -4.19
C ARG A 35 7.07 -1.70 -4.78
N ARG A 36 7.80 -1.26 -5.79
CA ARG A 36 8.92 -2.02 -6.34
C ARG A 36 10.23 -1.51 -5.72
N ASP A 37 11.15 -2.42 -5.45
CA ASP A 37 12.53 -2.09 -5.13
C ASP A 37 13.34 -1.88 -6.43
N TYR A 38 14.61 -1.46 -6.31
CA TYR A 38 15.54 -1.27 -7.42
C TYR A 38 15.88 -2.56 -8.18
N SER A 39 15.91 -3.71 -7.50
CA SER A 39 16.04 -5.04 -8.12
C SER A 39 14.78 -5.48 -8.89
N GLY A 40 13.67 -4.73 -8.75
CA GLY A 40 12.40 -5.00 -9.41
C GLY A 40 11.46 -5.92 -8.63
N ALA A 41 11.80 -6.27 -7.39
CA ALA A 41 10.94 -7.06 -6.51
C ALA A 41 9.69 -6.27 -6.10
N CYS A 42 8.51 -6.90 -6.15
CA CYS A 42 7.25 -6.24 -5.82
C CYS A 42 6.85 -6.51 -4.36
N HIS A 43 6.87 -5.48 -3.54
CA HIS A 43 6.41 -5.52 -2.15
C HIS A 43 4.95 -5.08 -2.04
N LEU A 44 4.12 -5.96 -1.49
CA LEU A 44 2.70 -5.74 -1.25
C LEU A 44 2.45 -5.59 0.25
N ILE A 45 1.70 -4.55 0.63
CA ILE A 45 1.04 -4.48 1.94
C ILE A 45 -0.47 -4.38 1.71
N SER A 46 -1.22 -5.31 2.28
CA SER A 46 -2.68 -5.31 2.28
C SER A 46 -3.23 -4.96 3.67
N LEU A 47 -4.07 -3.94 3.74
CA LEU A 47 -4.77 -3.54 4.96
C LEU A 47 -6.27 -3.60 4.71
N THR A 48 -6.98 -4.35 5.54
CA THR A 48 -8.44 -4.46 5.49
C THR A 48 -9.03 -3.62 6.59
N PHE A 49 -9.90 -2.69 6.22
CA PHE A 49 -10.62 -1.81 7.14
C PHE A 49 -12.12 -2.11 7.06
N LYS A 50 -12.84 -1.93 8.16
CA LYS A 50 -14.31 -1.99 8.16
C LYS A 50 -14.86 -0.71 7.53
N ALA A 51 -16.05 -0.78 6.94
CA ALA A 51 -16.70 0.40 6.35
C ALA A 51 -17.03 1.49 7.38
N GLU A 52 -17.20 1.09 8.64
CA GLU A 52 -17.49 1.95 9.79
C GLU A 52 -16.24 2.68 10.30
N THR A 53 -15.04 2.29 9.85
CA THR A 53 -13.80 2.92 10.31
C THR A 53 -13.72 4.37 9.81
N PRO A 54 -13.44 5.35 10.68
CA PRO A 54 -13.34 6.75 10.29
C PRO A 54 -12.21 6.96 9.28
N ARG A 55 -12.43 7.85 8.32
CA ARG A 55 -11.48 8.12 7.22
C ARG A 55 -10.11 8.59 7.71
N ASP A 56 -10.08 9.30 8.83
CA ASP A 56 -8.84 9.77 9.46
C ASP A 56 -7.98 8.61 9.96
N GLU A 57 -8.59 7.64 10.66
CA GLU A 57 -7.88 6.45 11.13
C GLU A 57 -7.37 5.60 9.95
N ILE A 58 -8.19 5.47 8.90
CA ILE A 58 -7.78 4.80 7.65
C ILE A 58 -6.56 5.53 7.06
N ALA A 59 -6.61 6.86 6.93
CA ALA A 59 -5.51 7.65 6.39
C ALA A 59 -4.24 7.51 7.24
N GLY A 60 -4.34 7.57 8.56
CA GLY A 60 -3.22 7.41 9.49
C GLY A 60 -2.56 6.03 9.39
N ARG A 61 -3.37 4.96 9.35
CA ARG A 61 -2.85 3.59 9.16
C ARG A 61 -2.24 3.39 7.78
N LEU A 62 -2.81 3.97 6.73
CA LEU A 62 -2.24 3.95 5.38
C LEU A 62 -0.90 4.71 5.31
N LEU A 63 -0.78 5.86 5.98
CA LEU A 63 0.46 6.61 6.04
C LEU A 63 1.56 5.80 6.73
N ARG A 64 1.25 5.17 7.87
CA ARG A 64 2.18 4.28 8.59
C ARG A 64 2.60 3.10 7.73
N ALA A 65 1.66 2.45 7.05
CA ALA A 65 1.97 1.33 6.16
C ALA A 65 2.80 1.75 4.95
N ARG A 66 2.56 2.95 4.40
CA ARG A 66 3.41 3.53 3.35
C ARG A 66 4.83 3.77 3.85
N HIS A 67 5.00 4.29 5.07
CA HIS A 67 6.33 4.48 5.66
C HIS A 67 7.02 3.14 5.89
N LYS A 68 6.34 2.15 6.47
CA LYS A 68 6.88 0.80 6.65
C LYS A 68 7.29 0.14 5.33
N LEU A 69 6.51 0.34 4.26
CA LEU A 69 6.85 -0.16 2.93
C LEU A 69 8.04 0.57 2.32
N ARG A 70 8.19 1.87 2.59
CA ARG A 70 9.37 2.63 2.16
C ARG A 70 10.60 2.14 2.89
N ASP A 71 10.55 2.12 4.21
CA ASP A 71 11.63 1.70 5.11
C ASP A 71 12.16 0.31 4.75
N LYS A 72 11.25 -0.66 4.55
CA LYS A 72 11.61 -2.01 4.10
C LYS A 72 12.27 -2.03 2.72
N VAL A 73 11.79 -1.22 1.78
CA VAL A 73 12.40 -1.15 0.43
C VAL A 73 13.75 -0.44 0.47
N ASP A 74 13.88 0.60 1.30
CA ASP A 74 15.10 1.36 1.51
C ASP A 74 16.19 0.48 2.15
N GLU A 75 15.83 -0.33 3.15
CA GLU A 75 16.72 -1.32 3.76
C GLU A 75 17.19 -2.37 2.74
N ILE A 76 16.29 -2.89 1.90
CA ILE A 76 16.63 -3.84 0.84
C ILE A 76 17.52 -3.21 -0.23
N ASP A 77 17.23 -1.97 -0.62
CA ASP A 77 18.02 -1.20 -1.58
C ASP A 77 19.43 -0.93 -1.05
N LEU A 78 19.53 -0.51 0.21
CA LEU A 78 20.80 -0.29 0.91
C LEU A 78 21.62 -1.57 1.03
N ALA A 79 20.97 -2.70 1.35
CA ALA A 79 21.60 -4.01 1.39
C ALA A 79 22.04 -4.49 0.00
N ALA A 80 21.23 -4.25 -1.04
CA ALA A 80 21.55 -4.58 -2.42
C ALA A 80 22.69 -3.73 -3.00
N MET A 81 22.86 -2.50 -2.52
CA MET A 81 24.01 -1.64 -2.85
C MET A 81 25.30 -2.02 -2.11
N GLY A 82 25.29 -3.05 -1.25
CA GLY A 82 26.50 -3.55 -0.60
C GLY A 82 27.06 -2.64 0.50
N VAL A 83 26.24 -1.76 1.08
CA VAL A 83 26.66 -0.80 2.14
C VAL A 83 26.64 -1.42 3.54
N THR A 84 26.06 -2.61 3.70
CA THR A 84 26.12 -3.41 4.93
C THR A 84 27.15 -4.52 4.75
N GLU A 85 28.41 -4.19 5.01
CA GLU A 85 29.48 -5.14 5.33
C GLU A 85 29.45 -5.53 6.81
#